data_AF-A0A813KYC2-F1
#
_entry.id   AF-A0A813KYC2-F1
#
_cell.length_a   1.000
_cell.length_b   1.000
_cell.length_c   1.000
_cell.angle_alpha   90.00
_cell.angle_beta   90.00
_cell.angle_gamma   90.00
#
_symmetry.space_group_name_H-M   'P 1'
#
loop_
_entity.id
_entity.type
_entity.pdbx_description
1 polymer ?
#
loop_
_entity_poly.entity_id
_entity_poly.type
_entity_poly.pdbx_seq_one_letter_code
_entity_poly.pdbx_strand_id
1 'polypeptide(L)'
;MPGPRTRLTPVPIVGRVIEWKASHGWIEPQCFIEHPEISKHRGHIFVHSEDVVPKWRSLVVGTLVEFYLYHDGQGLGAEECMPRKVVRVKLPWQAAQESFGENGENLPQFEQKMNVTVRAYQWVQVDGNKSGLPFLLFEIWGRPQAVVEAVAKATEKAEKENAECSVSLLLPESRLWKVDFAQLQQCCPTEVSAENTVTDPMPCRTLTIKGAEADFRTALHMLISQACD
;
A
#
# COMPACT_ATOMS: atom_id res chain seq x y z
N MET A 1 20.51 -23.46 19.17
CA MET A 1 19.49 -22.53 19.70
C MET A 1 19.80 -21.16 19.12
N PRO A 2 18.79 -20.32 18.84
CA PRO A 2 19.01 -18.92 18.51
C PRO A 2 19.79 -18.23 19.65
N GLY A 3 20.72 -17.37 19.28
CA GLY A 3 21.40 -16.47 20.21
C GLY A 3 20.51 -15.27 20.58
N PRO A 4 21.01 -14.34 21.41
CA PRO A 4 20.31 -13.09 21.68
C PRO A 4 20.12 -12.28 20.38
N ARG A 5 18.93 -11.72 20.20
CA ARG A 5 18.62 -10.85 19.05
C ARG A 5 19.34 -9.51 19.19
N THR A 6 20.06 -9.10 18.15
CA THR A 6 20.66 -7.77 18.05
C THR A 6 20.09 -7.04 16.84
N ARG A 7 19.40 -5.92 17.09
CA ARG A 7 18.85 -5.07 16.03
C ARG A 7 19.97 -4.46 15.19
N LEU A 8 19.83 -4.55 13.87
CA LEU A 8 20.79 -4.06 12.88
C LEU A 8 20.36 -2.74 12.23
N THR A 9 19.06 -2.44 12.17
CA THR A 9 18.56 -1.22 11.53
C THR A 9 17.95 -0.24 12.55
N PRO A 10 18.26 1.06 12.48
CA PRO A 10 17.66 2.07 13.36
C PRO A 10 16.26 2.49 12.91
N VAL A 11 15.93 2.24 11.64
CA VAL A 11 14.64 2.52 11.00
C VAL A 11 14.07 1.24 10.42
N PRO A 12 12.74 1.12 10.30
CA PRO A 12 12.13 -0.05 9.67
C PRO A 12 12.46 -0.06 8.17
N ILE A 13 12.71 -1.26 7.64
CA ILE A 13 12.89 -1.51 6.22
C ILE A 13 11.65 -2.20 5.64
N VAL A 14 11.45 -2.09 4.33
CA VAL A 14 10.29 -2.66 3.64
C VAL A 14 10.66 -3.98 2.98
N GLY A 15 9.75 -4.94 3.00
CA GLY A 15 9.89 -6.21 2.30
C GLY A 15 8.54 -6.76 1.85
N ARG A 16 8.57 -7.77 0.97
CA ARG A 16 7.39 -8.50 0.51
C ARG A 16 7.34 -9.86 1.15
N VAL A 17 6.20 -10.23 1.73
CA VAL A 17 5.99 -11.59 2.24
C VAL A 17 5.92 -12.55 1.06
N ILE A 18 6.83 -13.51 1.00
CA ILE A 18 6.90 -14.50 -0.10
C ILE A 18 6.38 -15.86 0.34
N GLU A 19 6.38 -16.13 1.64
CA GLU A 19 5.92 -17.40 2.21
C GLU A 19 5.41 -17.17 3.63
N TRP A 20 4.30 -17.83 3.98
CA TRP A 20 3.79 -17.87 5.33
C TRP A 20 3.25 -19.26 5.66
N LYS A 21 3.68 -19.84 6.78
CA LYS A 21 3.36 -21.17 7.27
C LYS A 21 3.02 -21.12 8.74
N ALA A 22 1.73 -21.22 9.05
CA ALA A 22 1.18 -21.23 10.41
C ALA A 22 1.69 -20.07 11.29
N SER A 23 2.83 -20.23 11.95
CA SER A 23 3.43 -19.27 12.89
C SER A 23 4.64 -18.51 12.36
N HIS A 24 5.13 -18.76 11.14
CA HIS A 24 6.31 -18.07 10.63
C HIS A 24 6.29 -17.94 9.11
N GLY A 25 7.19 -17.13 8.58
CA GLY A 25 7.31 -16.93 7.15
C GLY A 25 8.64 -16.32 6.73
N TRP A 26 8.71 -15.99 5.44
CA TRP A 26 9.87 -15.40 4.80
C TRP A 26 9.47 -14.11 4.09
N ILE A 27 10.34 -13.11 4.24
CA ILE A 27 10.19 -11.79 3.61
C ILE A 27 11.36 -11.58 2.64
N GLU A 28 11.05 -11.20 1.40
CA GLU A 28 12.03 -10.69 0.46
C GLU A 28 12.22 -9.18 0.72
N PRO A 29 13.41 -8.72 1.14
CA PRO A 29 13.66 -7.30 1.40
C PRO A 29 13.63 -6.48 0.10
N GLN A 30 13.09 -5.26 0.14
CA GLN A 30 13.07 -4.36 -1.02
C GLN A 30 14.32 -3.50 -1.14
N CYS A 31 15.15 -3.44 -0.09
CA CYS A 31 16.42 -2.74 -0.10
C CYS A 31 17.58 -3.75 -0.07
N PHE A 32 18.74 -3.30 -0.54
CA PHE A 32 19.99 -4.04 -0.35
C PHE A 32 20.34 -4.07 1.15
N ILE A 33 20.77 -5.24 1.64
CA ILE A 33 21.19 -5.45 3.03
C ILE A 33 22.66 -5.88 3.00
N GLU A 34 23.52 -5.01 3.52
CA GLU A 34 24.95 -5.29 3.67
C GLU A 34 25.19 -6.05 4.98
N HIS A 35 25.09 -7.38 4.94
CA HIS A 35 25.38 -8.23 6.09
C HIS A 35 25.93 -9.59 5.65
N PRO A 36 26.97 -10.16 6.30
CA PRO A 36 27.56 -11.44 5.89
C PRO A 36 26.54 -12.60 5.81
N GLU A 37 25.55 -12.58 6.70
CA GLU A 37 24.52 -13.61 6.79
C GLU A 37 23.38 -13.43 5.78
N ILE A 38 23.35 -12.36 4.96
CA ILE A 38 22.32 -12.19 3.93
C ILE A 38 22.36 -13.31 2.88
N SER A 39 23.51 -13.93 2.67
CA SER A 39 23.64 -15.09 1.77
C SER A 39 22.91 -16.34 2.28
N LYS A 40 22.61 -16.41 3.58
CA LYS A 40 21.79 -17.49 4.16
C LYS A 40 20.35 -17.35 3.69
N HIS A 41 19.63 -18.48 3.65
CA HIS A 41 18.21 -18.54 3.30
C HIS A 41 17.84 -17.81 1.99
N ARG A 42 18.80 -17.72 1.04
CA ARG A 42 18.63 -17.04 -0.26
C ARG A 42 18.34 -15.54 -0.15
N GLY A 43 18.80 -14.86 0.92
CA GLY A 43 18.53 -13.43 1.10
C GLY A 43 17.20 -13.11 1.75
N HIS A 44 16.41 -14.12 2.11
CA HIS A 44 15.12 -13.90 2.76
C HIS A 44 15.25 -13.69 4.26
N ILE A 45 14.40 -12.84 4.80
CA ILE A 45 14.35 -12.48 6.21
C ILE A 45 13.30 -13.34 6.90
N PHE A 46 13.69 -14.01 7.98
CA PHE A 46 12.78 -14.81 8.79
C PHE A 46 11.83 -13.92 9.59
N VAL A 47 10.56 -14.30 9.72
CA VAL A 47 9.61 -13.61 10.60
C VAL A 47 8.75 -14.63 11.36
N HIS A 48 8.57 -14.41 12.66
CA HIS A 48 7.68 -15.21 13.51
C HIS A 48 6.38 -14.44 13.80
N SER A 49 5.28 -15.14 14.06
CA SER A 49 3.96 -14.53 14.34
C SER A 49 3.92 -13.70 15.61
N GLU A 50 4.84 -13.94 16.54
CA GLU A 50 5.03 -13.13 17.75
C GLU A 50 5.65 -11.76 17.47
N ASP A 51 6.39 -11.66 16.36
CA ASP A 51 7.04 -10.45 15.89
C ASP A 51 6.12 -9.61 15.00
N VAL A 52 4.98 -10.16 14.56
CA VAL A 52 3.98 -9.43 13.78
C VAL A 52 3.18 -8.48 14.67
N VAL A 53 2.90 -7.26 14.19
CA VAL A 53 2.10 -6.26 14.90
C VAL A 53 0.88 -5.87 14.05
N PRO A 54 -0.36 -5.98 14.56
CA PRO A 54 -0.71 -6.54 15.88
C PRO A 54 -0.40 -8.04 15.99
N LYS A 55 -0.09 -8.49 17.23
CA LYS A 55 0.37 -9.87 17.52
C LYS A 55 -0.58 -10.94 17.01
N TRP A 56 -0.02 -12.09 16.66
CA TRP A 56 -0.73 -13.31 16.24
C TRP A 56 -1.52 -13.18 14.94
N ARG A 57 -1.23 -12.15 14.14
CA ARG A 57 -1.77 -12.01 12.79
C ARG A 57 -0.96 -12.86 11.82
N SER A 58 -1.65 -13.65 10.99
CA SER A 58 -1.02 -14.28 9.83
C SER A 58 -0.77 -13.24 8.74
N LEU A 59 0.41 -13.28 8.14
CA LEU A 59 0.72 -12.45 6.98
C LEU A 59 0.19 -13.11 5.71
N VAL A 60 -0.30 -12.30 4.78
CA VAL A 60 -0.76 -12.75 3.47
C VAL A 60 0.43 -12.68 2.50
N VAL A 61 0.65 -13.75 1.75
CA VAL A 61 1.70 -13.77 0.71
C VAL A 61 1.40 -12.68 -0.32
N GLY A 62 2.43 -11.92 -0.69
CA GLY A 62 2.33 -10.76 -1.59
C GLY A 62 2.18 -9.41 -0.87
N THR A 63 1.74 -9.40 0.40
CA THR A 63 1.63 -8.17 1.20
C THR A 63 3.01 -7.55 1.43
N LEU A 64 3.09 -6.22 1.32
CA LEU A 64 4.26 -5.48 1.78
C LEU A 64 4.20 -5.29 3.29
N VAL A 65 5.34 -5.49 3.94
CA VAL A 65 5.53 -5.31 5.38
C VAL A 65 6.67 -4.35 5.62
N GLU A 66 6.67 -3.72 6.79
CA GLU A 66 7.82 -3.00 7.31
C GLU A 66 8.26 -3.59 8.65
N PHE A 67 9.56 -3.67 8.89
CA PHE A 67 10.12 -4.37 10.05
C PHE A 67 11.50 -3.84 10.41
N TYR A 68 11.94 -4.05 11.65
CA TYR A 68 13.35 -3.88 12.01
C TYR A 68 14.12 -5.17 11.78
N LEU A 69 15.29 -5.06 11.17
CA LEU A 69 16.16 -6.19 10.92
C LEU A 69 16.93 -6.53 12.20
N TYR A 70 16.98 -7.79 12.59
CA TYR A 70 17.85 -8.29 13.63
C TYR A 70 18.71 -9.46 13.14
N HIS A 71 19.77 -9.76 13.87
CA HIS A 71 20.51 -11.01 13.76
C HIS A 71 20.48 -11.77 15.10
N ASP A 72 20.43 -13.10 15.05
CA ASP A 72 20.41 -13.98 16.23
C ASP A 72 21.46 -15.11 16.18
N GLY A 73 22.40 -15.01 15.25
CA GLY A 73 23.45 -16.01 15.01
C GLY A 73 22.99 -17.23 14.18
N GLN A 74 21.69 -17.43 13.94
CA GLN A 74 21.22 -18.40 12.94
C GLN A 74 21.02 -17.74 11.58
N GLY A 75 20.60 -16.48 11.57
CA GLY A 75 20.55 -15.65 10.39
C GLY A 75 19.90 -14.30 10.68
N LEU A 76 19.29 -13.75 9.64
CA LEU A 76 18.58 -12.48 9.70
C LEU A 76 17.09 -12.70 9.93
N GLY A 77 16.53 -11.92 10.84
CA GLY A 77 15.11 -11.94 11.17
C GLY A 77 14.49 -10.55 11.22
N ALA A 78 13.17 -10.53 11.24
CA ALA A 78 12.34 -9.34 11.31
C ALA A 78 11.64 -9.28 12.66
N GLU A 79 11.76 -8.16 13.35
CA GLU A 79 11.01 -7.84 14.56
C GLU A 79 10.11 -6.60 14.36
N GLU A 80 9.06 -6.49 15.18
CA GLU A 80 8.02 -5.46 15.06
C GLU A 80 7.47 -5.33 13.63
N CYS A 81 7.24 -6.48 12.98
CA CYS A 81 6.82 -6.57 11.59
C CYS A 81 5.36 -6.15 11.40
N MET A 82 5.12 -5.08 10.65
CA MET A 82 3.81 -4.50 10.42
C MET A 82 3.40 -4.63 8.95
N PRO A 83 2.23 -5.21 8.63
CA PRO A 83 1.70 -5.19 7.27
C PRO A 83 1.32 -3.76 6.86
N ARG A 84 1.78 -3.35 5.67
CA ARG A 84 1.38 -2.10 5.03
C ARG A 84 0.00 -2.26 4.41
N LYS A 85 -0.81 -1.21 4.53
CA LYS A 85 -2.13 -1.11 3.92
C LYS A 85 -1.99 -0.68 2.47
N VAL A 86 -2.82 -1.24 1.59
CA VAL A 86 -2.82 -0.88 0.16
C VAL A 86 -4.14 -0.23 -0.25
N VAL A 87 -4.04 0.93 -0.91
CA VAL A 87 -5.15 1.53 -1.66
C VAL A 87 -4.89 1.42 -3.16
N ARG A 88 -5.95 1.20 -3.92
CA ARG A 88 -5.93 1.15 -5.38
C ARG A 88 -6.59 2.39 -5.93
N VAL A 89 -5.79 3.36 -6.37
CA VAL A 89 -6.25 4.66 -6.84
C VAL A 89 -6.30 4.67 -8.36
N LYS A 90 -7.41 5.14 -8.94
CA LYS A 90 -7.47 5.52 -10.34
C LYS A 90 -7.07 6.97 -10.46
N LEU A 91 -5.94 7.23 -11.11
CA LEU A 91 -5.46 8.59 -11.32
C LEU A 91 -5.44 8.89 -12.83
N PRO A 92 -6.11 9.95 -13.31
CA PRO A 92 -6.04 10.35 -14.71
C PRO A 92 -4.60 10.54 -15.17
N TRP A 93 -4.31 10.23 -16.44
CA TRP A 93 -2.94 10.34 -16.99
C TRP A 93 -2.29 11.69 -16.71
N GLN A 94 -3.03 12.79 -16.96
CA GLN A 94 -2.54 14.14 -16.73
C GLN A 94 -2.14 14.37 -15.27
N ALA A 95 -3.01 14.04 -14.32
CA ALA A 95 -2.74 14.22 -12.89
C ALA A 95 -1.57 13.35 -12.40
N ALA A 96 -1.44 12.14 -12.96
CA ALA A 96 -0.32 11.25 -12.69
C ALA A 96 1.00 11.83 -13.19
N GLN A 97 1.03 12.38 -14.41
CA GLN A 97 2.22 13.01 -14.98
C GLN A 97 2.62 14.28 -14.22
N GLU A 98 1.64 15.10 -13.82
CA GLU A 98 1.86 16.28 -12.97
C GLU A 98 2.47 15.90 -11.60
N SER A 99 1.99 14.82 -10.99
CA SER A 99 2.45 14.38 -9.66
C SER A 99 3.77 13.62 -9.70
N PHE A 100 3.99 12.79 -10.72
CA PHE A 100 5.04 11.76 -10.72
C PHE A 100 6.04 11.91 -11.87
N GLY A 101 5.86 12.88 -12.77
CA GLY A 101 6.66 13.04 -13.96
C GLY A 101 6.13 12.21 -15.14
N GLU A 102 6.66 12.46 -16.35
CA GLU A 102 6.14 11.86 -17.58
C GLU A 102 6.26 10.33 -17.57
N ASN A 103 7.34 9.82 -16.98
CA ASN A 103 7.69 8.41 -16.90
C ASN A 103 7.80 7.91 -15.46
N GLY A 104 7.31 8.68 -14.48
CA GLY A 104 7.39 8.31 -13.06
C GLY A 104 8.73 8.64 -12.39
N GLU A 105 9.57 9.46 -13.01
CA GLU A 105 10.89 9.84 -12.49
C GLU A 105 10.86 10.49 -11.09
N ASN A 106 9.72 11.07 -10.68
CA ASN A 106 9.55 11.67 -9.35
C ASN A 106 9.02 10.67 -8.31
N LEU A 107 8.66 9.45 -8.70
CA LEU A 107 8.16 8.42 -7.77
C LEU A 107 9.13 8.12 -6.63
N PRO A 108 10.45 7.91 -6.85
CA PRO A 108 11.36 7.58 -5.76
C PRO A 108 11.41 8.68 -4.68
N GLN A 109 11.42 9.95 -5.10
CA GLN A 109 11.41 11.08 -4.17
C GLN A 109 10.06 11.15 -3.42
N PHE A 110 8.96 10.89 -4.12
CA PHE A 110 7.63 10.87 -3.53
C PHE A 110 7.48 9.74 -2.49
N GLU A 111 7.90 8.52 -2.83
CA GLU A 111 7.89 7.35 -1.93
C GLU A 111 8.69 7.63 -0.66
N GLN A 112 9.90 8.19 -0.79
CA GLN A 112 10.74 8.55 0.34
C GLN A 112 10.09 9.63 1.22
N LYS A 113 9.57 10.70 0.60
CA LYS A 113 8.96 11.82 1.32
C LYS A 113 7.69 11.41 2.08
N MET A 114 6.85 10.58 1.45
CA MET A 114 5.57 10.17 2.02
C MET A 114 5.67 8.88 2.85
N ASN A 115 6.83 8.21 2.84
CA ASN A 115 7.06 6.90 3.45
C ASN A 115 6.03 5.85 2.98
N VAL A 116 5.86 5.75 1.67
CA VAL A 116 4.98 4.79 1.00
C VAL A 116 5.74 4.03 -0.08
N THR A 117 5.15 2.95 -0.58
CA THR A 117 5.60 2.27 -1.81
C THR A 117 4.48 2.39 -2.84
N VAL A 118 4.80 2.85 -4.04
CA VAL A 118 3.85 3.11 -5.12
C VAL A 118 4.16 2.19 -6.29
N ARG A 119 3.12 1.57 -6.83
CA ARG A 119 3.20 0.82 -8.10
C ARG A 119 2.17 1.36 -9.06
N ALA A 120 2.59 1.72 -10.26
CA ALA A 120 1.71 2.14 -11.34
C ALA A 120 1.50 0.97 -12.31
N TYR A 121 0.25 0.72 -12.66
CA TYR A 121 -0.14 -0.31 -13.61
C TYR A 121 -0.86 0.33 -14.78
N GLN A 122 -0.37 0.01 -15.98
CA GLN A 122 -1.05 0.28 -17.23
C GLN A 122 -1.56 -1.05 -17.79
N TRP A 123 -2.87 -1.12 -18.06
CA TRP A 123 -3.43 -2.29 -18.72
C TRP A 123 -3.02 -2.32 -20.18
N VAL A 124 -2.59 -3.49 -20.64
CA VAL A 124 -2.33 -3.80 -22.04
C VAL A 124 -3.39 -4.75 -22.54
N GLN A 125 -3.81 -4.56 -23.79
CA GLN A 125 -4.70 -5.46 -24.49
C GLN A 125 -3.95 -6.74 -24.88
N VAL A 126 -4.69 -7.78 -25.27
CA VAL A 126 -4.13 -9.09 -25.66
C VAL A 126 -3.19 -8.97 -26.86
N ASP A 127 -3.39 -7.96 -27.70
CA ASP A 127 -2.53 -7.63 -28.84
C ASP A 127 -1.25 -6.84 -28.45
N GLY A 128 -1.04 -6.58 -27.16
CA GLY A 128 0.09 -5.82 -26.63
C GLY A 128 -0.08 -4.30 -26.68
N ASN A 129 -1.19 -3.79 -27.24
CA ASN A 129 -1.45 -2.35 -27.30
C ASN A 129 -1.87 -1.80 -25.93
N LYS A 130 -1.67 -0.50 -25.74
CA LYS A 130 -2.19 0.20 -24.55
C LYS A 130 -3.72 0.11 -24.54
N SER A 131 -4.30 -0.20 -23.40
CA SER A 131 -5.77 -0.26 -23.20
C SER A 131 -6.54 1.01 -23.53
N GLY A 132 -5.86 2.16 -23.69
CA GLY A 132 -6.53 3.44 -23.92
C GLY A 132 -7.34 3.95 -22.72
N LEU A 133 -7.21 3.31 -21.54
CA LEU A 133 -7.89 3.77 -20.33
C LEU A 133 -7.46 5.22 -20.00
N PRO A 134 -8.40 6.10 -19.60
CA PRO A 134 -8.10 7.51 -19.32
C PRO A 134 -7.37 7.71 -17.98
N PHE A 135 -6.98 6.62 -17.31
CA PHE A 135 -6.32 6.62 -16.02
C PHE A 135 -5.25 5.52 -15.95
N LEU A 136 -4.34 5.70 -15.00
CA LEU A 136 -3.45 4.68 -14.48
C LEU A 136 -4.01 4.14 -13.16
N LEU A 137 -3.80 2.85 -12.92
CA LEU A 137 -4.10 2.23 -11.64
C LEU A 137 -2.85 2.29 -10.76
N PHE A 138 -2.95 2.94 -9.61
CA PHE A 138 -1.87 3.01 -8.63
C PHE A 138 -2.19 2.15 -7.43
N GLU A 139 -1.26 1.29 -7.02
CA GLU A 139 -1.25 0.72 -5.67
C GLU A 139 -0.32 1.55 -4.78
N ILE A 140 -0.86 2.13 -3.71
CA ILE A 140 -0.10 2.90 -2.73
C ILE A 140 -0.12 2.13 -1.41
N TRP A 141 1.07 1.69 -0.98
CA TRP A 141 1.29 0.87 0.20
C TRP A 141 1.94 1.67 1.31
N GLY A 142 1.42 1.61 2.53
CA GLY A 142 2.04 2.27 3.68
C GLY A 142 1.26 2.09 4.98
N ARG A 143 1.65 2.85 6.00
CA ARG A 143 0.80 3.03 7.20
C ARG A 143 -0.46 3.82 6.82
N PRO A 144 -1.60 3.63 7.53
CA PRO A 144 -2.83 4.34 7.22
C PRO A 144 -2.65 5.84 7.00
N GLN A 145 -1.99 6.54 7.94
CA GLN A 145 -1.74 7.98 7.81
C GLN A 145 -0.88 8.32 6.58
N ALA A 146 0.23 7.61 6.37
CA ALA A 146 1.13 7.83 5.24
C ALA A 146 0.41 7.67 3.89
N VAL A 147 -0.46 6.66 3.79
CA VAL A 147 -1.29 6.44 2.59
C VAL A 147 -2.30 7.58 2.40
N VAL A 148 -2.97 8.05 3.45
CA VAL A 148 -3.88 9.20 3.37
C VAL A 148 -3.17 10.43 2.85
N GLU A 149 -2.01 10.76 3.43
CA GLU A 149 -1.19 11.89 3.01
C GLU A 149 -0.75 11.76 1.55
N ALA A 150 -0.30 10.57 1.14
CA ALA A 150 0.14 10.29 -0.23
C ALA A 150 -1.01 10.47 -1.24
N VAL A 151 -2.19 9.94 -0.95
CA VAL A 151 -3.36 10.08 -1.83
C VAL A 151 -3.82 11.53 -1.91
N ALA A 152 -3.91 12.23 -0.77
CA ALA A 152 -4.28 13.64 -0.76
C ALA A 152 -3.30 14.46 -1.62
N LYS A 153 -2.00 14.21 -1.48
CA LYS A 153 -0.98 14.91 -2.26
C LYS A 153 -1.02 14.56 -3.76
N ALA A 154 -1.21 13.30 -4.11
CA ALA A 154 -1.26 12.84 -5.50
C ALA A 154 -2.54 13.25 -6.25
N THR A 155 -3.59 13.64 -5.52
CA THR A 155 -4.86 14.11 -6.07
C THR A 155 -5.06 15.62 -5.93
N GLU A 156 -4.10 16.31 -5.31
CA GLU A 156 -4.11 17.75 -5.13
C GLU A 156 -4.06 18.43 -6.50
N LYS A 157 -4.99 19.35 -6.74
CA LYS A 157 -4.97 20.20 -7.93
C LYS A 157 -4.19 21.46 -7.61
N ALA A 158 -3.22 21.81 -8.47
CA ALA A 158 -2.53 23.08 -8.37
C ALA A 158 -3.56 24.24 -8.47
N GLU A 159 -3.59 25.09 -7.43
CA GLU A 159 -4.15 26.45 -7.47
C GLU A 159 -5.69 26.62 -7.49
N LYS A 160 -6.42 26.14 -6.48
CA LYS A 160 -7.67 26.80 -6.07
C LYS A 160 -7.80 26.88 -4.55
N GLU A 161 -7.82 28.10 -4.00
CA GLU A 161 -8.38 28.33 -2.66
C GLU A 161 -9.77 27.68 -2.62
N ASN A 162 -10.02 26.80 -1.64
CA ASN A 162 -11.21 25.95 -1.52
C ASN A 162 -11.37 24.81 -2.56
N ALA A 163 -10.27 24.28 -3.11
CA ALA A 163 -10.34 23.07 -3.93
C ALA A 163 -10.89 21.87 -3.13
N GLU A 164 -12.01 21.30 -3.58
CA GLU A 164 -12.48 20.02 -3.08
C GLU A 164 -11.50 18.91 -3.50
N CYS A 165 -11.04 18.13 -2.52
CA CYS A 165 -10.29 16.90 -2.76
C CYS A 165 -11.24 15.84 -3.33
N SER A 166 -10.76 15.06 -4.29
CA SER A 166 -11.53 13.94 -4.85
C SER A 166 -10.60 12.81 -5.24
N VAL A 167 -11.00 11.58 -4.90
CA VAL A 167 -10.28 10.37 -5.30
C VAL A 167 -11.26 9.30 -5.75
N SER A 168 -10.91 8.57 -6.80
CA SER A 168 -11.59 7.34 -7.21
C SER A 168 -10.74 6.13 -6.89
N LEU A 169 -11.26 5.23 -6.06
CA LEU A 169 -10.59 4.03 -5.58
C LEU A 169 -11.23 2.79 -6.22
N LEU A 170 -10.44 1.76 -6.48
CA LEU A 170 -10.94 0.42 -6.79
C LEU A 170 -11.00 -0.40 -5.50
N LEU A 171 -12.21 -0.80 -5.11
CA LEU A 171 -12.44 -1.65 -3.95
C LEU A 171 -12.97 -3.01 -4.42
N PRO A 172 -12.35 -4.14 -4.05
CA PRO A 172 -12.87 -5.45 -4.38
C PRO A 172 -14.30 -5.63 -3.86
N GLU A 173 -15.18 -6.20 -4.67
CA GLU A 173 -16.58 -6.39 -4.31
C GLU A 173 -16.72 -7.24 -3.03
N SER A 174 -15.82 -8.21 -2.85
CA SER A 174 -15.70 -9.05 -1.65
C SER A 174 -15.31 -8.31 -0.37
N ARG A 175 -14.93 -7.03 -0.45
CA ARG A 175 -14.56 -6.17 0.69
C ARG A 175 -15.59 -5.09 1.00
N LEU A 176 -16.58 -4.85 0.12
CA LEU A 176 -17.57 -3.79 0.30
C LEU A 176 -18.35 -3.92 1.61
N TRP A 177 -18.64 -5.15 2.03
CA TRP A 177 -19.36 -5.41 3.29
C TRP A 177 -18.60 -4.94 4.54
N LYS A 178 -17.28 -4.72 4.46
CA LYS A 178 -16.48 -4.19 5.57
C LYS A 178 -16.64 -2.68 5.73
N VAL A 179 -17.16 -1.99 4.72
CA VAL A 179 -17.22 -0.53 4.69
C VAL A 179 -18.51 -0.04 5.32
N ASP A 180 -18.39 0.79 6.34
CA ASP A 180 -19.52 1.53 6.91
C ASP A 180 -19.78 2.80 6.09
N PHE A 181 -20.64 2.66 5.07
CA PHE A 181 -21.00 3.77 4.19
C PHE A 181 -21.77 4.88 4.91
N ALA A 182 -22.57 4.55 5.91
CA ALA A 182 -23.32 5.55 6.67
C ALA A 182 -22.34 6.47 7.43
N GLN A 183 -21.29 5.88 8.03
CA GLN A 183 -20.24 6.64 8.70
C GLN A 183 -19.42 7.48 7.72
N LEU A 184 -19.05 6.92 6.54
CA LEU A 184 -18.31 7.68 5.53
C LEU A 184 -19.11 8.88 5.00
N GLN A 185 -20.40 8.68 4.71
CA GLN A 185 -21.29 9.73 4.19
C GLN A 185 -21.57 10.85 5.19
N GLN A 186 -21.39 10.62 6.49
CA GLN A 186 -21.45 11.68 7.52
C GLN A 186 -20.28 12.66 7.41
N CYS A 187 -19.10 12.20 6.99
CA CYS A 187 -17.92 13.03 6.83
C CYS A 187 -17.86 13.65 5.43
N CYS A 188 -18.07 12.83 4.39
CA CYS A 188 -17.75 13.22 3.03
C CYS A 188 -18.73 12.57 2.05
N PRO A 189 -19.24 13.31 1.04
CA PRO A 189 -19.93 12.73 -0.11
C PRO A 189 -19.15 11.53 -0.66
N THR A 190 -19.76 10.35 -0.55
CA THR A 190 -19.17 9.07 -0.95
C THR A 190 -20.13 8.33 -1.85
N GLU A 191 -19.65 7.97 -3.04
CA GLU A 191 -20.42 7.26 -4.07
C GLU A 191 -19.73 5.94 -4.43
N VAL A 192 -20.52 4.91 -4.67
CA VAL A 192 -20.04 3.61 -5.16
C VAL A 192 -20.71 3.31 -6.49
N SER A 193 -19.93 2.83 -7.47
CA SER A 193 -20.47 2.45 -8.78
C SER A 193 -21.52 1.35 -8.65
N ALA A 194 -22.61 1.47 -9.43
CA ALA A 194 -23.68 0.47 -9.45
C ALA A 194 -23.19 -0.89 -9.97
N GLU A 195 -22.26 -0.87 -10.92
CA GLU A 195 -21.66 -2.05 -11.55
C GLU A 195 -20.17 -2.18 -11.23
N ASN A 196 -19.63 -3.38 -11.46
CA ASN A 196 -18.20 -3.63 -11.35
C ASN A 196 -17.46 -2.90 -12.46
N THR A 197 -16.48 -2.08 -12.08
CA THR A 197 -15.64 -1.31 -13.00
C THR A 197 -14.54 -2.18 -13.62
N VAL A 198 -14.06 -3.16 -12.85
CA VAL A 198 -13.08 -4.15 -13.28
C VAL A 198 -13.60 -5.51 -12.84
N THR A 199 -13.57 -6.50 -13.72
CA THR A 199 -14.05 -7.86 -13.43
C THR A 199 -12.93 -8.89 -13.36
N ASP A 200 -11.79 -8.61 -14.00
CA ASP A 200 -10.60 -9.47 -14.07
C ASP A 200 -9.36 -8.69 -13.61
N PRO A 201 -8.48 -9.24 -12.75
CA PRO A 201 -8.49 -10.60 -12.16
C PRO A 201 -9.46 -10.77 -10.99
N MET A 202 -10.08 -9.68 -10.51
CA MET A 202 -11.05 -9.73 -9.43
C MET A 202 -12.11 -8.64 -9.61
N PRO A 203 -13.41 -8.95 -9.40
CA PRO A 203 -14.49 -7.96 -9.40
C PRO A 203 -14.24 -6.82 -8.41
N CYS A 204 -14.18 -5.60 -8.91
CA CYS A 204 -13.98 -4.37 -8.15
C CYS A 204 -14.99 -3.30 -8.54
N ARG A 205 -15.47 -2.55 -7.55
CA ARG A 205 -16.28 -1.35 -7.74
C ARG A 205 -15.43 -0.09 -7.59
N THR A 206 -15.85 0.98 -8.26
CA THR A 206 -15.28 2.30 -8.02
C THR A 206 -15.97 2.91 -6.80
N LEU A 207 -15.17 3.32 -5.82
CA LEU A 207 -15.61 4.15 -4.70
C LEU A 207 -14.99 5.54 -4.87
N THR A 208 -15.82 6.57 -4.95
CA THR A 208 -15.38 7.98 -5.05
C THR A 208 -15.65 8.68 -3.73
N ILE A 209 -14.62 9.33 -3.17
CA ILE A 209 -14.73 10.20 -2.00
C ILE A 209 -14.43 11.62 -2.47
N LYS A 210 -15.29 12.57 -2.12
CA LYS A 210 -15.12 13.99 -2.50
C LYS A 210 -15.56 14.93 -1.39
N GLY A 211 -14.74 15.92 -1.04
CA GLY A 211 -15.11 16.99 -0.12
C GLY A 211 -13.95 17.87 0.29
N ALA A 212 -14.14 18.65 1.36
CA ALA A 212 -13.10 19.49 1.94
C ALA A 212 -11.93 18.63 2.46
N GLU A 213 -10.72 19.19 2.48
CA GLU A 213 -9.49 18.43 2.76
C GLU A 213 -9.53 17.65 4.09
N ALA A 214 -9.99 18.28 5.18
CA ALA A 214 -10.05 17.65 6.50
C ALA A 214 -11.03 16.44 6.52
N ASP A 215 -12.21 16.61 5.93
CA ASP A 215 -13.23 15.58 5.87
C ASP A 215 -12.83 14.45 4.93
N PHE A 216 -12.21 14.79 3.81
CA PHE A 216 -11.64 13.86 2.84
C PHE A 216 -10.60 12.95 3.48
N ARG A 217 -9.63 13.53 4.20
CA ARG A 217 -8.58 12.77 4.90
C ARG A 217 -9.17 11.84 5.96
N THR A 218 -10.18 12.31 6.69
CA THR A 218 -10.89 11.52 7.71
C THR A 218 -11.61 10.32 7.08
N ALA A 219 -12.40 10.55 6.02
CA ALA A 219 -13.11 9.50 5.30
C ALA A 219 -12.14 8.46 4.69
N LEU A 220 -11.04 8.92 4.11
CA LEU A 220 -10.02 8.04 3.54
C LEU A 220 -9.33 7.19 4.62
N HIS A 221 -9.00 7.77 5.77
CA HIS A 221 -8.42 7.04 6.90
C HIS A 221 -9.36 5.93 7.40
N MET A 222 -10.66 6.24 7.51
CA MET A 222 -11.69 5.27 7.91
C MET A 222 -11.77 4.11 6.91
N LEU A 223 -11.85 4.42 5.61
CA LEU A 223 -11.91 3.40 4.56
C LEU A 223 -10.69 2.49 4.58
N ILE A 224 -9.48 3.05 4.70
CA ILE A 224 -8.22 2.28 4.75
C ILE A 224 -8.20 1.35 5.97
N SER A 225 -8.69 1.83 7.10
CA SER A 225 -8.75 1.05 8.34
C SER A 225 -9.72 -0.12 8.23
N GLN A 226 -10.84 0.07 7.54
CA GLN A 226 -11.92 -0.93 7.42
C GLN A 226 -11.68 -1.97 6.33
N ALA A 227 -11.25 -1.58 5.14
CA ALA A 227 -11.37 -2.42 3.94
C ALA A 227 -10.09 -2.66 3.14
N CYS A 228 -9.03 -1.91 3.41
CA CYS A 228 -7.73 -2.08 2.74
C CYS A 228 -6.85 -3.02 3.56
N ASP A 229 -6.44 -4.17 2.99
CA ASP A 229 -5.51 -5.15 3.59
C ASP A 229 -4.62 -5.73 2.47
#